data_AF-A0A2N2PU43-F1
#
_entry.id   AF-A0A2N2PU43-F1
#
_cell.length_a   1.000
_cell.length_b   1.000
_cell.length_c   1.000
_cell.angle_alpha   90.00
_cell.angle_beta   90.00
_cell.angle_gamma   90.00
#
_symmetry.space_group_name_H-M   'P 1'
#
loop_
_entity.id
_entity.type
_entity.pdbx_description
1 polymer ?
#
loop_
_entity_poly.entity_id
_entity_poly.type
_entity_poly.pdbx_seq_one_letter_code
_entity_poly.pdbx_strand_id
1 'polypeptide(L)'
;MTGDLEGARLIAVLDTNALIRVALAKTRLARALRVAWEEPVFLLLTSEAILDELGRVLRYPRIAGRYGLTEAAIQEFENSVRGASVVVPGLYAVRKIEADPSDDKFLACALDQFSERLGL
;
A
#
# COMPACT_ATOMS: atom_id res chain seq x y z
N MET A 1 -5.97 -16.12 3.35
CA MET A 1 -7.29 -15.75 2.81
C MET A 1 -7.04 -15.10 1.47
N THR A 2 -7.26 -15.81 0.38
CA THR A 2 -7.32 -15.24 -0.97
C THR A 2 -8.53 -14.31 -0.96
N GLY A 3 -8.28 -12.99 -0.95
CA GLY A 3 -9.34 -11.99 -0.98
C GLY A 3 -10.01 -12.08 -2.34
N ASP A 4 -11.22 -12.60 -2.36
CA ASP A 4 -11.96 -12.82 -3.60
C ASP A 4 -12.27 -11.47 -4.26
N LEU A 5 -11.70 -11.25 -5.45
CA LEU A 5 -11.80 -9.98 -6.18
C LEU A 5 -13.23 -9.73 -6.72
N GLU A 6 -14.12 -10.74 -6.68
CA GLU A 6 -15.40 -10.77 -7.39
C GLU A 6 -16.49 -9.82 -6.86
N GLY A 7 -16.28 -9.13 -5.75
CA GLY A 7 -17.26 -8.20 -5.16
C GLY A 7 -16.87 -6.72 -5.15
N ALA A 8 -15.59 -6.39 -5.34
CA ALA A 8 -15.09 -5.04 -5.13
C ALA A 8 -15.42 -4.13 -6.32
N ARG A 9 -16.24 -3.09 -6.09
CA ARG A 9 -16.55 -2.07 -7.12
C ARG A 9 -15.40 -1.09 -7.37
N LEU A 10 -14.43 -1.03 -6.46
CA LEU A 10 -13.26 -0.18 -6.54
C LEU A 10 -12.04 -0.94 -6.02
N ILE A 11 -10.96 -0.90 -6.79
CA ILE A 11 -9.67 -1.47 -6.42
C ILE A 11 -8.66 -0.33 -6.39
N ALA A 12 -7.92 -0.24 -5.30
CA ALA A 12 -7.01 0.86 -5.04
C ALA A 12 -5.61 0.34 -4.75
N VAL A 13 -4.61 1.00 -5.33
CA VAL A 13 -3.22 0.93 -4.91
C VAL A 13 -2.92 2.28 -4.26
N LEU A 14 -2.51 2.28 -3.00
CA LEU A 14 -2.12 3.50 -2.30
C LEU A 14 -0.62 3.72 -2.43
N ASP A 15 -0.23 4.96 -2.71
CA ASP A 15 1.19 5.33 -2.69
C ASP A 15 1.74 5.34 -1.25
N THR A 16 3.06 5.28 -1.11
CA THR A 16 3.71 5.30 0.20
C THR A 16 3.36 6.57 0.99
N ASN A 17 3.17 7.72 0.34
CA ASN A 17 2.82 8.96 1.01
C ASN A 17 1.41 8.92 1.62
N ALA A 18 0.43 8.33 0.95
CA ALA A 18 -0.91 8.11 1.45
C ALA A 18 -0.88 7.13 2.63
N LEU A 19 -0.15 6.02 2.50
CA LEU A 19 0.03 5.04 3.58
C LEU A 19 0.70 5.67 4.81
N ILE A 20 1.71 6.52 4.65
CA ILE A 20 2.33 7.25 5.76
C ILE A 20 1.36 8.24 6.39
N ARG A 21 0.59 8.99 5.58
CA ARG A 21 -0.42 9.91 6.12
C ARG A 21 -1.48 9.15 6.90
N VAL A 22 -1.85 7.96 6.44
CA VAL A 22 -2.67 7.01 7.20
C VAL A 22 -1.92 6.66 8.49
N ALA A 23 -0.75 6.04 8.47
CA ALA A 23 0.01 5.69 9.68
C ALA A 23 0.06 6.81 10.75
N LEU A 24 0.26 8.06 10.29
CA LEU A 24 0.53 9.21 11.17
C LEU A 24 -0.69 10.11 11.45
N ALA A 25 -1.84 9.83 10.85
CA ALA A 25 -3.19 10.34 11.19
C ALA A 25 -3.40 11.85 11.47
N LYS A 26 -2.70 12.78 10.80
CA LYS A 26 -2.88 14.23 11.05
C LYS A 26 -3.86 14.96 10.11
N THR A 27 -4.46 14.28 9.11
CA THR A 27 -5.30 14.94 8.07
C THR A 27 -6.70 14.34 7.95
N ARG A 28 -7.66 15.11 7.39
CA ARG A 28 -9.02 14.61 7.09
C ARG A 28 -8.99 13.44 6.11
N LEU A 29 -8.15 13.51 5.07
CA LEU A 29 -7.98 12.43 4.09
C LEU A 29 -7.47 11.13 4.73
N ALA A 30 -6.47 11.21 5.61
CA ALA A 30 -5.93 10.04 6.31
C ALA A 30 -6.94 9.38 7.26
N ARG A 31 -7.94 10.12 7.75
CA ARG A 31 -9.05 9.57 8.53
C ARG A 31 -10.07 8.89 7.61
N ALA A 32 -10.43 9.54 6.51
CA ALA A 32 -11.34 8.97 5.51
C ALA A 32 -10.80 7.67 4.91
N LEU A 33 -9.50 7.61 4.58
CA LEU A 33 -8.86 6.39 4.09
C LEU A 33 -8.86 5.26 5.12
N ARG A 34 -8.72 5.57 6.40
CA ARG A 34 -8.81 4.57 7.49
C ARG A 34 -10.22 3.98 7.59
N VAL A 35 -11.23 4.84 7.62
CA VAL A 35 -12.64 4.41 7.66
C VAL A 35 -12.99 3.59 6.42
N ALA A 36 -12.59 4.04 5.24
CA ALA A 36 -12.86 3.33 4.00
C ALA A 36 -12.08 2.03 3.84
N TRP A 37 -11.04 1.82 4.66
CA TRP A 37 -10.30 0.57 4.75
C TRP A 37 -10.94 -0.40 5.76
N GLU A 38 -11.49 0.11 6.86
CA GLU A 38 -12.25 -0.70 7.82
C GLU A 38 -13.61 -1.16 7.25
N GLU A 39 -14.15 -0.40 6.29
CA GLU A 39 -15.39 -0.71 5.57
C GLU A 39 -15.09 -1.34 4.19
N PRO A 40 -15.97 -2.18 3.62
CA PRO A 40 -15.75 -2.83 2.31
C PRO A 40 -15.96 -1.87 1.12
N VAL A 41 -15.48 -0.63 1.21
CA VAL A 41 -15.66 0.43 0.20
C VAL A 41 -14.75 0.20 -1.01
N PHE A 42 -13.56 -0.34 -0.78
CA PHE A 42 -12.62 -0.71 -1.84
C PHE A 42 -11.76 -1.90 -1.40
N LEU A 43 -11.18 -2.58 -2.38
CA LEU A 43 -10.13 -3.56 -2.14
C LEU A 43 -8.76 -2.89 -2.26
N LEU A 44 -7.94 -2.99 -1.22
CA LEU A 44 -6.56 -2.51 -1.25
C LEU A 44 -5.67 -3.58 -1.89
N LEU A 45 -4.95 -3.21 -2.95
CA LEU A 45 -3.83 -3.97 -3.47
C LEU A 45 -2.52 -3.42 -2.93
N THR A 46 -1.57 -4.30 -2.68
CA THR A 46 -0.19 -3.95 -2.35
C THR A 46 0.77 -4.99 -2.93
N SER A 47 2.07 -4.73 -2.84
CA SER A 47 3.13 -5.68 -3.17
C SER A 47 4.23 -5.62 -2.12
N GLU A 48 5.13 -6.61 -2.11
CA GLU A 48 6.31 -6.59 -1.23
C GLU A 48 7.14 -5.31 -1.43
N ALA A 49 7.30 -4.87 -2.69
CA ALA A 49 8.05 -3.65 -3.00
C ALA A 49 7.44 -2.37 -2.37
N ILE A 50 6.11 -2.30 -2.28
CA ILE A 50 5.40 -1.18 -1.64
C ILE A 50 5.55 -1.25 -0.12
N LEU A 51 5.44 -2.45 0.46
CA LEU A 51 5.60 -2.66 1.89
C LEU A 51 7.04 -2.37 2.36
N ASP A 52 8.04 -2.81 1.61
CA ASP A 52 9.45 -2.53 1.87
C ASP A 52 9.74 -1.04 1.80
N GLU A 53 9.18 -0.35 0.81
CA GLU A 53 9.33 1.10 0.71
C GLU A 53 8.66 1.83 1.89
N LEU A 54 7.43 1.45 2.24
CA LEU A 54 6.72 2.00 3.37
C LEU A 54 7.56 1.86 4.65
N GLY A 55 8.04 0.65 4.92
CA GLY A 55 8.88 0.36 6.06
C GLY A 55 10.16 1.18 6.09
N ARG A 56 10.87 1.25 4.96
CA ARG A 56 12.09 2.03 4.81
C ARG A 56 11.86 3.53 5.06
N VAL A 57 10.76 4.08 4.54
CA VAL A 57 10.45 5.50 4.70
C VAL A 57 10.05 5.82 6.14
N LEU A 58 9.24 4.97 6.79
CA LEU A 58 8.88 5.16 8.21
C LEU A 58 10.10 5.14 9.14
N ARG A 59 11.14 4.36 8.79
CA ARG A 59 12.42 4.29 9.50
C ARG A 59 13.36 5.48 9.25
N TYR A 60 13.05 6.38 8.32
CA TYR A 60 13.90 7.55 8.12
C TYR A 60 14.01 8.38 9.41
N PRO A 61 15.22 8.79 9.84
CA PRO A 61 15.42 9.49 11.11
C PRO A 61 14.52 10.74 11.27
N ARG A 62 14.31 11.48 10.18
CA ARG A 62 13.43 12.65 10.15
C ARG A 62 11.94 12.33 10.40
N ILE A 63 11.50 11.13 10.04
CA ILE A 63 10.11 10.66 10.23
C ILE A 63 10.01 9.96 11.57
N ALA A 64 10.81 8.91 11.80
CA ALA A 64 10.82 8.17 13.06
C ALA A 64 11.01 9.09 14.27
N GLY A 65 11.99 10.00 14.22
CA GLY A 65 12.24 10.95 15.31
C GLY A 65 11.12 11.98 15.50
N ARG A 66 10.51 12.47 14.41
CA ARG A 66 9.42 13.47 14.49
C ARG A 66 8.13 12.89 15.08
N TYR A 67 7.87 11.60 14.86
CA TYR A 67 6.63 10.95 15.26
C TYR A 67 6.82 9.91 16.37
N GLY A 68 8.04 9.72 16.88
CA GLY A 68 8.35 8.76 17.94
C GLY A 68 8.09 7.31 17.54
N LEU A 69 8.33 6.96 16.28
CA LEU A 69 8.07 5.61 15.77
C LEU A 69 9.13 4.64 16.30
N THR A 70 8.67 3.57 16.94
CA THR A 70 9.51 2.42 17.30
C THR A 70 9.49 1.38 16.18
N GLU A 71 10.52 0.53 16.11
CA GLU A 71 10.53 -0.59 15.15
C GLU A 71 9.30 -1.49 15.30
N ALA A 72 8.83 -1.72 16.53
CA ALA A 72 7.62 -2.48 16.78
C ALA A 72 6.36 -1.82 16.17
N ALA A 73 6.21 -0.50 16.31
CA ALA A 73 5.09 0.23 15.74
C ALA A 73 5.13 0.25 14.20
N ILE A 74 6.32 0.33 13.62
CA ILE A 74 6.51 0.25 12.16
C ILE A 74 6.10 -1.14 11.67
N GLN A 75 6.56 -2.20 12.34
CA GLN A 75 6.24 -3.57 11.96
C GLN A 75 4.75 -3.90 12.13
N GLU A 76 4.12 -3.43 13.20
CA GLU A 76 2.66 -3.55 13.39
C GLU A 76 1.89 -2.87 12.26
N PHE A 77 2.34 -1.67 11.85
CA PHE A 77 1.68 -0.97 10.75
C PHE A 77 1.87 -1.69 9.41
N GLU A 78 3.08 -2.14 9.09
CA GLU A 78 3.35 -2.96 7.89
C GLU A 78 2.47 -4.22 7.87
N ASN A 79 2.37 -4.92 9.00
CA ASN A 79 1.54 -6.12 9.15
C ASN A 79 0.04 -5.80 9.00
N SER A 80 -0.41 -4.65 9.50
CA SER A 80 -1.80 -4.20 9.34
C SER A 80 -2.11 -3.90 7.87
N VAL A 81 -1.19 -3.22 7.16
CA VAL A 81 -1.30 -2.99 5.70
C VAL A 81 -1.39 -4.32 4.97
N ARG A 82 -0.47 -5.23 5.25
CA ARG A 82 -0.44 -6.56 4.64
C ARG A 82 -1.70 -7.37 4.91
N GLY A 83 -2.16 -7.42 6.16
CA GLY A 83 -3.30 -8.24 6.57
C GLY A 83 -4.64 -7.77 6.02
N ALA A 84 -4.75 -6.49 5.67
CA ALA A 84 -5.97 -5.90 5.16
C ALA A 84 -5.85 -5.45 3.69
N SER A 85 -4.90 -6.03 2.94
CA SER A 85 -4.75 -5.89 1.50
C SER A 85 -4.61 -7.24 0.81
N VAL A 86 -4.83 -7.26 -0.50
CA VAL A 86 -4.40 -8.35 -1.37
C VAL A 86 -2.97 -8.04 -1.81
N VAL A 87 -2.05 -8.93 -1.41
CA VAL A 87 -0.64 -8.82 -1.75
C VAL A 87 -0.41 -9.51 -3.09
N VAL A 88 -0.09 -8.74 -4.12
CA VAL A 88 0.19 -9.26 -5.45
C VAL A 88 1.67 -9.64 -5.60
N PRO A 89 2.00 -10.64 -6.43
CA PRO A 89 3.36 -11.20 -6.55
C PRO A 89 4.42 -10.24 -7.13
N GLY A 90 4.02 -9.14 -7.78
CA GLY A 90 4.92 -8.19 -8.43
C GLY A 90 5.51 -8.70 -9.75
N LEU A 91 4.70 -9.38 -10.58
CA LEU A 91 5.17 -10.04 -11.81
C LEU A 91 5.45 -9.05 -12.95
N TYR A 92 4.85 -7.85 -12.94
CA TYR A 92 5.12 -6.82 -13.93
C TYR A 92 6.31 -5.92 -13.54
N ALA A 93 7.26 -5.77 -14.46
CA ALA A 93 8.24 -4.69 -14.40
C ALA A 93 7.79 -3.55 -15.32
N VAL A 94 7.39 -2.42 -14.73
CA VAL A 94 7.05 -1.20 -15.46
C VAL A 94 8.27 -0.29 -15.52
N ARG A 95 8.52 0.33 -16.67
CA ARG A 95 9.48 1.43 -16.85
C ARG A 95 8.80 2.53 -17.64
N LYS A 96 7.99 3.34 -16.98
CA LYS A 96 7.12 4.31 -17.68
C LYS A 96 7.16 5.70 -17.06
N ILE A 97 7.47 5.81 -15.78
CA ILE A 97 7.52 7.10 -15.09
C ILE A 97 8.96 7.62 -15.11
N GLU A 98 9.34 8.32 -16.18
CA GLU A 98 10.69 8.90 -16.31
C GLU A 98 11.00 9.95 -15.24
N ALA A 99 9.97 10.66 -14.75
CA ALA A 99 10.12 11.71 -13.74
C ALA A 99 10.42 11.15 -12.32
N ASP A 100 9.94 9.94 -12.03
CA ASP A 100 10.24 9.20 -10.79
C ASP A 100 10.14 7.69 -11.06
N PRO A 101 11.23 7.05 -11.52
CA PRO A 101 11.23 5.62 -11.82
C PRO A 101 10.92 4.73 -10.62
N SER A 102 10.98 5.27 -9.39
CA SER A 102 10.61 4.50 -8.20
C SER A 102 9.09 4.31 -8.11
N ASP A 103 8.28 5.20 -8.69
CA ASP A 103 6.82 5.09 -8.69
C ASP A 103 6.28 4.00 -9.62
N ASP A 104 7.12 3.46 -10.53
CA ASP A 104 6.74 2.36 -11.43
C ASP A 104 6.21 1.13 -10.66
N LYS A 105 6.60 0.95 -9.39
CA LYS A 105 6.13 -0.13 -8.52
C LYS A 105 4.62 -0.09 -8.23
N PHE A 106 4.02 1.11 -8.18
CA PHE A 106 2.58 1.25 -7.97
C PHE A 106 1.79 0.88 -9.23
N LEU A 107 2.32 1.23 -10.42
CA LEU A 107 1.76 0.80 -11.69
C LEU A 107 1.89 -0.71 -11.90
N ALA A 108 3.05 -1.28 -11.57
CA ALA A 108 3.27 -2.73 -11.57
C ALA A 108 2.24 -3.45 -10.69
N CYS A 109 2.05 -2.99 -9.46
CA CYS A 109 1.06 -3.53 -8.53
C CYS A 109 -0.38 -3.45 -9.09
N ALA A 110 -0.74 -2.34 -9.73
CA ALA A 110 -2.07 -2.19 -10.33
C ALA A 110 -2.26 -3.11 -11.54
N LEU A 111 -1.21 -3.38 -12.32
CA LEU A 111 -1.26 -4.26 -13.48
C LEU A 111 -1.35 -5.74 -13.09
N ASP A 112 -0.68 -6.13 -12.01
CA ASP A 112 -0.68 -7.51 -11.49
C ASP A 112 -2.09 -8.05 -11.25
N GLN A 113 -3.01 -7.18 -10.83
CA GLN A 113 -4.43 -7.50 -10.66
C GLN A 113 -5.09 -8.05 -11.94
N PHE A 114 -4.66 -7.60 -13.12
CA PHE A 114 -5.20 -8.08 -14.39
C PHE A 114 -4.69 -9.48 -14.74
N SER A 115 -3.58 -9.95 -14.17
CA SER A 115 -3.07 -11.32 -14.38
C SER A 115 -3.93 -12.35 -13.63
N GLU A 116 -4.23 -12.09 -12.34
CA GLU A 116 -5.13 -12.93 -11.55
C GLU A 116 -6.52 -13.05 -12.18
N ARG A 117 -7.04 -11.95 -12.73
CA ARG A 117 -8.37 -11.92 -13.36
C ARG A 117 -8.43 -12.60 -14.73
N LEU A 118 -7.28 -12.82 -15.38
CA LEU A 118 -7.16 -13.49 -16.68
C LEU A 118 -6.65 -14.94 -16.57
N GLY A 119 -6.33 -15.42 -15.36
CA GLY A 119 -5.82 -16.78 -15.14
C GLY A 119 -4.46 -17.05 -15.79
N LEU A 120 -3.61 -16.02 -15.87
CA LEU A 120 -2.24 -16.10 -16.38
C LEU A 120 -1.23 -16.17 -15.24
#